data_AF-A0A645DQW3-F1
#
_entry.id   AF-A0A645DQW3-F1
#
_cell.length_a   1.000
_cell.length_b   1.000
_cell.length_c   1.000
_cell.angle_alpha   90.00
_cell.angle_beta   90.00
_cell.angle_gamma   90.00
#
_symmetry.space_group_name_H-M   'P 1'
#
loop_
_entity.id
_entity.type
_entity.pdbx_description
1 polymer ?
#
loop_
_entity_poly.entity_id
_entity_poly.type
_entity_poly.pdbx_seq_one_letter_code
_entity_poly.pdbx_strand_id
1 'polypeptide(L)' 'MDYSFVIHTPLMWIDKAETWELADKMGKLEYVRDNTLTCYNGIMGAGCGECPACKLRNHGLEKYLARRKPLHYDCD' A
#
# COMPACT_ATOMS: atom_id res chain seq x y z
N MET A 1 -20.72 -28.66 10.59
CA MET A 1 -19.81 -27.65 10.02
C MET A 1 -18.43 -27.88 10.61
N ASP A 2 -17.80 -29.00 10.23
CA ASP A 2 -16.49 -29.39 10.76
C ASP A 2 -15.52 -29.44 9.57
N TYR A 3 -15.13 -28.26 9.11
CA TYR A 3 -14.18 -28.08 8.02
C TYR A 3 -12.98 -27.29 8.56
N SER A 4 -11.78 -27.70 8.15
CA SER A 4 -10.55 -26.98 8.50
C SER A 4 -10.41 -25.77 7.59
N PHE A 5 -10.33 -24.58 8.18
CA PHE A 5 -10.01 -23.35 7.46
C PHE A 5 -8.64 -22.81 7.83
N VAL A 6 -8.00 -22.17 6.85
CA VAL A 6 -6.75 -21.45 7.06
C VAL A 6 -7.03 -19.95 6.88
N ILE A 7 -6.70 -19.16 7.90
CA ILE A 7 -6.78 -17.70 7.85
C ILE A 7 -5.40 -17.18 7.46
N HIS A 8 -5.28 -16.58 6.29
CA HIS A 8 -4.06 -15.94 5.85
C HIS A 8 -4.05 -14.46 6.24
N THR A 9 -3.02 -14.03 6.96
CA THR A 9 -2.82 -12.63 7.35
C THR A 9 -1.53 -12.09 6.74
N PRO A 10 -1.49 -11.84 5.41
CA PRO A 10 -0.26 -11.47 4.70
C PRO A 10 0.35 -10.14 5.17
N LEU A 11 -0.44 -9.30 5.84
CA LEU A 11 -0.02 -7.97 6.31
C LEU A 11 0.34 -7.94 7.81
N MET A 12 0.31 -9.08 8.52
CA MET A 12 0.44 -9.10 9.99
C MET A 12 1.75 -8.49 10.51
N TRP A 13 2.84 -8.69 9.77
CA TRP A 13 4.20 -8.36 10.21
C TRP A 13 4.85 -7.25 9.40
N ILE A 14 4.06 -6.49 8.62
CA ILE A 14 4.58 -5.46 7.74
C ILE A 14 4.01 -4.08 8.07
N ASP A 15 4.83 -3.05 7.91
CA ASP A 15 4.45 -1.65 8.06
C ASP A 15 3.76 -1.12 6.78
N LYS A 16 3.36 0.17 6.80
CA LYS A 16 2.71 0.78 5.64
C LYS A 16 3.62 0.98 4.44
N ALA A 17 4.92 1.19 4.64
CA ALA A 17 5.85 1.30 3.54
C ALA A 17 6.05 -0.07 2.87
N GLU A 18 6.15 -1.13 3.65
CA GLU A 18 6.23 -2.51 3.16
C GLU A 18 4.92 -2.97 2.51
N THR A 19 3.77 -2.46 2.98
CA THR A 19 2.48 -2.65 2.29
C THR A 19 2.47 -2.03 0.89
N TRP A 20 3.08 -0.84 0.72
CA TRP A 20 3.23 -0.21 -0.59
C TRP A 20 4.20 -0.98 -1.49
N GLU A 21 5.32 -1.46 -0.93
CA GLU A 21 6.26 -2.34 -1.63
C GLU A 21 5.58 -3.62 -2.12
N LEU A 22 4.69 -4.21 -1.32
CA LEU A 22 3.92 -5.39 -1.73
C LEU A 22 3.02 -5.09 -2.94
N ALA A 23 2.34 -3.94 -2.94
CA ALA A 23 1.53 -3.51 -4.08
C ALA A 23 2.37 -3.27 -5.34
N ASP A 24 3.59 -2.73 -5.19
CA ASP A 24 4.54 -2.52 -6.28
C ASP A 24 5.11 -3.84 -6.84
N LYS A 25 5.47 -4.79 -5.98
CA LYS A 25 5.90 -6.14 -6.39
C LYS A 25 4.84 -6.88 -7.20
N MET A 26 3.57 -6.56 -6.98
CA MET A 26 2.44 -7.11 -7.75
C MET A 26 2.13 -6.31 -9.03
N GLY A 27 2.87 -5.23 -9.32
CA GLY A 27 2.62 -4.33 -10.44
C GLY A 27 1.32 -3.53 -10.31
N LYS A 28 0.82 -3.33 -9.07
CA LYS A 28 -0.46 -2.68 -8.77
C LYS A 28 -0.32 -1.43 -7.91
N LEU A 29 0.88 -0.87 -7.77
CA LEU A 29 1.14 0.32 -6.96
C LEU A 29 0.19 1.48 -7.32
N GLU A 30 0.13 1.85 -8.59
CA GLU A 30 -0.71 2.96 -9.06
C GLU A 30 -2.20 2.67 -8.88
N TYR A 31 -2.61 1.43 -9.17
CA TYR A 31 -4.00 1.01 -8.98
C TYR A 31 -4.44 1.18 -7.52
N VAL A 32 -3.64 0.66 -6.57
CA VAL A 32 -3.91 0.80 -5.15
C VAL A 32 -3.88 2.27 -4.74
N ARG A 33 -2.91 3.05 -5.25
CA ARG A 33 -2.78 4.47 -4.91
C ARG A 33 -4.01 5.27 -5.28
N ASP A 34 -4.53 5.08 -6.49
CA ASP A 34 -5.50 5.99 -7.08
C ASP A 34 -6.95 5.49 -6.94
N ASN A 35 -7.16 4.17 -6.78
CA ASN A 35 -8.50 3.56 -6.78
C ASN A 35 -8.98 3.05 -5.41
N THR A 36 -8.21 3.26 -4.33
CA THR A 36 -8.62 2.82 -2.97
C THR A 36 -8.97 3.98 -2.07
N LEU A 37 -9.98 3.76 -1.22
CA LEU A 37 -10.41 4.68 -0.19
C LEU A 37 -9.82 4.28 1.17
N THR A 38 -9.07 5.19 1.76
CA THR A 38 -8.58 5.09 3.15
C THR A 38 -8.92 6.33 3.97
N CYS A 39 -9.27 7.42 3.30
CA CYS A 39 -9.62 8.69 3.95
C CYS A 39 -10.91 8.56 4.76
N TYR A 40 -10.91 9.07 5.99
CA TYR A 40 -12.12 9.13 6.81
C TYR A 40 -13.20 10.06 6.26
N ASN A 41 -12.83 11.01 5.40
CA ASN A 41 -13.76 11.96 4.77
C ASN A 41 -14.28 11.45 3.41
N GLY A 42 -14.01 10.20 3.02
CA GLY A 42 -14.54 9.62 1.79
C GLY A 42 -13.80 10.03 0.50
N ILE A 43 -12.68 10.76 0.60
CA ILE A 43 -11.90 11.17 -0.57
C ILE A 43 -10.99 10.02 -1.03
N MET A 44 -11.17 9.58 -2.28
CA MET A 44 -10.35 8.52 -2.90
C MET A 44 -8.90 8.98 -3.15
N GLY A 45 -8.01 8.02 -3.45
CA GLY A 45 -6.66 8.35 -3.84
C GLY A 45 -5.81 8.87 -2.67
N ALA A 46 -5.15 10.02 -2.84
CA ALA A 46 -4.37 10.68 -1.79
C ALA A 46 -5.22 11.09 -0.56
N GLY A 47 -6.53 11.24 -0.73
CA GLY A 47 -7.46 11.64 0.32
C GLY A 47 -7.30 13.10 0.75
N CYS A 48 -7.87 13.46 1.91
CA CYS A 48 -7.87 14.85 2.42
C CYS A 48 -6.51 15.34 2.95
N GLY A 49 -5.54 14.45 3.21
CA GLY A 49 -4.22 14.81 3.75
C GLY A 49 -4.18 15.21 5.24
N GLU A 50 -5.30 15.63 5.82
CA GLU A 50 -5.37 16.11 7.20
C GLU A 50 -5.76 15.04 8.23
N CYS A 51 -6.53 14.01 7.81
CA CYS A 51 -7.01 12.99 8.72
C CYS A 51 -5.89 11.98 9.09
N PRO A 52 -5.98 11.32 10.27
CA PRO A 52 -4.96 10.37 10.72
C PRO A 52 -4.67 9.24 9.72
N ALA A 53 -5.71 8.73 9.06
CA ALA A 53 -5.58 7.67 8.06
C ALA A 53 -4.78 8.11 6.83
N CYS A 54 -5.05 9.32 6.32
CA CYS A 54 -4.29 9.91 5.20
C CYS A 54 -2.84 10.15 5.60
N LYS A 55 -2.58 10.70 6.79
CA LYS A 55 -1.21 10.94 7.29
C LYS A 55 -0.39 9.65 7.34
N LEU A 56 -0.96 8.59 7.91
CA LEU A 56 -0.30 7.28 7.99
C LEU A 56 -0.04 6.69 6.59
N ARG A 57 -1.04 6.74 5.70
CA ARG A 57 -0.94 6.22 4.33
C ARG A 57 0.13 6.95 3.51
N ASN A 58 0.13 8.27 3.56
CA ASN A 58 1.03 9.13 2.80
C ASN A 58 2.48 9.02 3.32
N HIS A 59 2.67 9.03 4.64
CA HIS A 59 3.99 8.81 5.24
C HIS A 59 4.57 7.43 4.87
N GLY A 60 3.74 6.39 4.84
CA GLY A 60 4.14 5.08 4.35
C GLY A 60 4.57 5.10 2.88
N LEU A 61 3.84 5.83 2.03
CA LEU A 61 4.15 5.96 0.61
C LEU A 61 5.47 6.70 0.39
N GLU A 62 5.66 7.83 1.07
CA GLU A 62 6.89 8.63 1.02
C GLU A 62 8.11 7.81 1.47
N LYS A 63 7.99 7.10 2.59
CA LYS A 63 9.04 6.21 3.12
C LYS A 63 9.41 5.11 2.13
N TYR A 64 8.42 4.53 1.45
CA TYR A 64 8.66 3.52 0.42
C TYR A 64 9.34 4.12 -0.83
N LEU A 65 8.82 5.23 -1.36
CA LEU A 65 9.38 5.90 -2.53
C LEU A 65 10.83 6.36 -2.32
N ALA A 66 11.17 6.81 -1.11
CA ALA A 66 12.55 7.19 -0.77
C ALA A 66 13.53 5.99 -0.78
N ARG A 67 13.04 4.77 -0.54
CA ARG A 67 13.82 3.53 -0.55
C ARG A 67 13.84 2.86 -1.92
N ARG A 68 12.84 3.15 -2.75
CA ARG A 68 12.67 2.55 -4.07
C ARG A 68 13.85 2.95 -4.95
N LYS A 69 14.75 2.00 -5.20
CA LYS A 69 15.72 2.14 -6.28
C LYS A 69 14.96 2.17 -7.60
N PRO A 70 15.31 3.03 -8.56
CA PRO A 70 14.74 2.94 -9.90
C PRO A 70 14.98 1.52 -10.41
N LEU A 71 13.92 0.85 -10.85
CA LEU A 71 14.04 -0.40 -11.59
C LEU A 71 14.87 -0.08 -12.83
N HIS A 72 16.13 -0.52 -12.83
CA HIS A 72 16.91 -0.59 -14.06
C HIS A 72 16.22 -1.67 -14.88
N TYR A 73 15.47 -1.27 -15.89
CA TYR A 73 15.03 -2.21 -16.91
C TYR A 73 16.29 -2.57 -17.69
N ASP A 74 16.89 -3.70 -17.34
CA ASP A 74 17.84 -4.36 -18.22
C ASP A 74 17.04 -4.79 -19.45
N CYS A 75 17.19 -4.01 -20.52
CA CYS A 75 16.69 -4.35 -21.85
C CYS A 75 17.65 -5.40 -22.43
N ASP A 76 17.37 -6.68 -22.17
CA ASP A 76 17.89 -7.81 -22.94
C ASP A 76 16.77 -8.42 -23.81
#